data_AF-A0A3S4MBV4-F1
#
_entry.id   AF-A0A3S4MBV4-F1
#
_cell.length_a   1.000
_cell.length_b   1.000
_cell.length_c   1.000
_cell.angle_alpha   90.00
_cell.angle_beta   90.00
_cell.angle_gamma   90.00
#
_symmetry.space_group_name_H-M   'P 1'
#
loop_
_entity.id
_entity.type
_entity.pdbx_description
1 polymer ?
#
loop_
_entity_poly.entity_id
_entity_poly.type
_entity_poly.pdbx_seq_one_letter_code
_entity_poly.pdbx_strand_id
1 'polypeptide(L)'
;MDLDIVELSRLQFAMTALYHFLFVPLTLGLSILVAIMETVYVMTGRPIWRQMTKFWATLFGINFVLGVATGITMEFQFGMNWSYYSHYVGDIFGAPLAIEGLMAFFMEATFVGLMFFGWDKLSRVGHLTVTWLVAIGSNFSALWILIANGWMQNPVGAAFNPMTMRMEMTSFFEVLFNEVAQAKFVHTVSAGYVTASIFVLGVSAWYMLKGRHLELARRSIAVAAAFGLASSFSVVILGDESGYNASLNQKM
;
A
#
# COMPACT_ATOMS: atom_id res chain seq x y z
N MET A 1 35.56 -5.99 8.91
CA MET A 1 34.97 -5.65 7.59
C MET A 1 34.65 -4.18 7.67
N ASP A 2 35.44 -3.36 7.01
CA ASP A 2 35.11 -1.95 6.83
C ASP A 2 33.97 -1.88 5.81
N LEU A 3 32.90 -1.17 6.14
CA LEU A 3 31.75 -1.03 5.24
C LEU A 3 32.17 -0.18 4.05
N ASP A 4 32.10 -0.74 2.84
CA ASP A 4 32.35 0.01 1.62
C ASP A 4 31.15 0.88 1.20
N ILE A 5 31.31 1.68 0.14
CA ILE A 5 30.25 2.58 -0.33
C ILE A 5 29.00 1.83 -0.83
N VAL A 6 29.16 0.61 -1.36
CA VAL A 6 28.06 -0.21 -1.86
C VAL A 6 27.26 -0.76 -0.69
N GLU A 7 27.95 -1.26 0.34
CA GLU A 7 27.34 -1.75 1.58
C GLU A 7 26.62 -0.63 2.33
N LEU A 8 27.21 0.56 2.43
CA LEU A 8 26.56 1.73 3.02
C LEU A 8 25.31 2.17 2.25
N SER A 9 25.37 2.16 0.91
CA SER A 9 24.22 2.50 0.06
C SER A 9 23.08 1.49 0.23
N ARG A 10 23.39 0.20 0.31
CA ARG A 10 22.42 -0.87 0.60
C ARG A 10 21.82 -0.74 1.99
N LEU A 11 22.66 -0.46 3.00
CA LEU A 11 22.20 -0.26 4.37
C LEU A 11 21.26 0.95 4.47
N GLN A 12 21.62 2.07 3.85
CA GLN A 12 20.78 3.27 3.83
C GLN A 12 19.41 2.97 3.19
N PHE A 13 19.41 2.33 2.01
CA PHE A 13 18.17 1.95 1.33
C PHE A 13 17.33 0.96 2.16
N ALA A 14 17.96 -0.05 2.75
CA ALA A 14 17.30 -1.02 3.62
C ALA A 14 16.63 -0.34 4.82
N MET A 15 17.32 0.57 5.51
CA MET A 15 16.75 1.29 6.63
C MET A 15 15.54 2.13 6.21
N THR A 16 15.67 2.90 5.13
CA THR A 16 14.55 3.75 4.65
C THR A 16 13.36 2.91 4.20
N ALA A 17 13.59 1.81 3.46
CA ALA A 17 12.53 0.91 3.02
C ALA A 17 11.82 0.23 4.20
N LEU A 18 12.57 -0.28 5.19
CA LEU A 18 12.00 -0.90 6.38
C LEU A 18 11.16 0.10 7.18
N TYR A 19 11.67 1.32 7.42
CA TYR A 19 10.92 2.36 8.11
C TYR A 19 9.65 2.76 7.35
N HIS A 20 9.74 2.94 6.04
CA HIS A 20 8.57 3.26 5.22
C HIS A 20 7.50 2.16 5.32
N PHE A 21 7.94 0.90 5.23
CA PHE A 21 7.05 -0.25 5.26
C PHE A 21 6.46 -0.56 6.64
N LEU A 22 6.87 0.13 7.72
CA LEU A 22 6.13 0.11 8.99
C LEU A 22 4.76 0.78 8.85
N PHE A 23 4.66 1.82 8.01
CA PHE A 23 3.45 2.65 7.88
C PHE A 23 2.57 2.19 6.70
N VAL A 24 3.16 1.74 5.60
CA VAL A 24 2.43 1.29 4.40
C VAL A 24 1.30 0.27 4.66
N PRO A 25 1.54 -0.88 5.31
CA PRO A 25 0.51 -1.90 5.46
C PRO A 25 -0.68 -1.41 6.30
N LEU A 26 -0.41 -0.54 7.28
CA LEU A 26 -1.45 0.04 8.11
C LEU A 26 -2.31 1.03 7.32
N THR A 27 -1.73 1.86 6.46
CA THR A 27 -2.46 2.74 5.52
C THR A 27 -3.34 1.92 4.58
N LEU A 28 -2.77 0.90 3.93
CA LEU A 28 -3.49 0.06 2.97
C LEU A 28 -4.74 -0.58 3.58
N GLY A 29 -4.59 -1.23 4.74
CA GLY A 29 -5.72 -1.92 5.36
C GLY A 29 -6.68 -0.99 6.10
N LEU A 30 -6.21 0.08 6.76
CA LEU A 30 -7.12 1.02 7.43
C LEU A 30 -7.96 1.80 6.44
N SER A 31 -7.45 2.14 5.26
CA SER A 31 -8.24 2.84 4.23
C SER A 31 -9.51 2.05 3.87
N ILE A 32 -9.38 0.73 3.65
CA ILE A 32 -10.50 -0.17 3.36
C ILE A 32 -11.41 -0.34 4.58
N LEU A 33 -10.86 -0.53 5.78
CA LEU A 33 -11.65 -0.67 7.00
C LEU A 33 -12.49 0.59 7.30
N VAL A 34 -11.91 1.77 7.13
CA VAL A 34 -12.61 3.05 7.28
C VAL A 34 -13.72 3.19 6.23
N ALA A 35 -13.44 2.85 4.96
CA ALA A 35 -14.43 2.85 3.89
C ALA A 35 -15.60 1.87 4.16
N ILE A 36 -15.32 0.68 4.70
CA ILE A 36 -16.35 -0.29 5.11
C ILE A 36 -17.21 0.30 6.25
N MET A 37 -16.58 0.85 7.29
CA MET A 37 -17.33 1.44 8.42
C MET A 37 -18.20 2.61 7.98
N GLU A 38 -17.72 3.43 7.05
CA GLU A 38 -18.50 4.52 6.49
C GLU A 38 -19.63 4.02 5.60
N THR A 39 -19.40 2.98 4.80
CA THR A 39 -20.45 2.33 4.01
C THR A 39 -21.60 1.89 4.90
N VAL A 40 -21.29 1.21 6.02
CA VAL A 40 -22.30 0.79 6.99
C VAL A 40 -22.98 1.99 7.65
N TYR A 41 -22.26 3.09 7.90
CA TYR A 41 -22.87 4.33 8.37
C TYR A 41 -23.89 4.88 7.38
N VAL A 42 -23.56 5.00 6.09
CA VAL A 42 -24.46 5.53 5.06
C VAL A 42 -25.68 4.64 4.89
N MET A 43 -25.51 3.32 4.91
CA MET A 43 -26.61 2.36 4.79
C MET A 43 -27.56 2.37 6.00
N THR A 44 -27.01 2.45 7.22
CA THR A 44 -27.80 2.25 8.45
C THR A 44 -28.23 3.56 9.10
N GLY A 45 -27.57 4.68 8.80
CA GLY A 45 -27.77 5.98 9.43
C GLY A 45 -27.40 6.04 10.92
N ARG A 46 -26.84 4.98 11.51
CA ARG A 46 -26.59 4.93 12.96
C ARG A 46 -25.37 5.80 13.33
N PRO A 47 -25.49 6.73 14.29
CA PRO A 47 -24.41 7.67 14.64
C PRO A 47 -23.10 7.00 15.09
N ILE A 48 -23.17 5.82 15.71
CA ILE A 48 -22.00 5.07 16.17
C ILE A 48 -21.02 4.75 15.03
N TRP A 49 -21.51 4.41 13.84
CA TRP A 49 -20.64 4.11 12.70
C TRP A 49 -19.92 5.35 12.18
N ARG A 50 -20.54 6.53 12.25
CA ARG A 50 -19.88 7.81 11.97
C ARG A 50 -18.75 8.08 12.95
N GLN A 51 -18.98 7.85 14.24
CA GLN A 51 -17.98 8.03 15.30
C GLN A 51 -16.80 7.06 15.11
N MET A 52 -17.09 5.79 14.81
CA MET A 52 -16.07 4.77 14.50
C MET A 52 -15.22 5.18 13.29
N THR A 53 -15.87 5.58 12.19
CA THR A 53 -15.20 6.03 10.96
C THR A 53 -14.24 7.18 11.28
N LYS A 54 -14.71 8.21 12.00
CA LYS A 54 -13.86 9.35 12.40
C LYS A 54 -12.70 8.93 13.30
N PHE A 55 -12.92 8.04 14.27
CA PHE A 55 -11.87 7.57 15.17
C PHE A 55 -10.75 6.84 14.43
N TRP A 56 -11.10 5.86 13.59
CA TRP A 56 -10.12 5.11 12.82
C TRP A 56 -9.49 5.93 11.71
N ALA A 57 -10.23 6.86 11.09
CA ALA A 57 -9.68 7.82 10.15
C ALA A 57 -8.59 8.70 10.80
N THR A 58 -8.75 9.12 12.05
CA THR A 58 -7.70 9.89 12.75
C THR A 58 -6.40 9.08 12.88
N LEU A 59 -6.48 7.81 13.29
CA LEU A 59 -5.30 6.95 13.40
C LEU A 59 -4.68 6.66 12.03
N PHE A 60 -5.51 6.45 11.01
CA PHE A 60 -5.09 6.38 9.61
C PHE A 60 -4.33 7.64 9.21
N GLY A 61 -4.83 8.84 9.51
CA GLY A 61 -4.19 10.11 9.16
C GLY A 61 -2.82 10.30 9.79
N ILE A 62 -2.66 9.94 11.07
CA ILE A 62 -1.36 10.00 11.77
C ILE A 62 -0.35 9.08 11.08
N ASN A 63 -0.75 7.83 10.81
CA ASN A 63 0.10 6.85 10.12
C ASN A 63 0.43 7.28 8.69
N PHE A 64 -0.57 7.81 7.98
CA PHE A 64 -0.47 8.23 6.60
C PHE A 64 0.57 9.35 6.40
N VAL A 65 0.60 10.35 7.27
CA VAL A 65 1.57 11.45 7.18
C VAL A 65 3.01 10.92 7.28
N LEU A 66 3.29 9.98 8.18
CA LEU A 66 4.61 9.35 8.29
C LEU A 66 4.92 8.47 7.08
N GLY A 67 3.93 7.77 6.54
CA GLY A 67 4.03 7.04 5.28
C GLY A 67 4.43 7.93 4.11
N VAL A 68 3.78 9.08 3.93
CA VAL A 68 4.12 10.05 2.87
C VAL A 68 5.54 10.58 3.04
N ALA A 69 5.92 11.01 4.25
CA ALA A 69 7.25 11.57 4.49
C ALA A 69 8.38 10.56 4.18
N THR A 70 8.19 9.30 4.57
CA THR A 70 9.15 8.23 4.29
C THR A 70 9.12 7.80 2.82
N GLY A 71 7.97 7.84 2.16
CA GLY A 71 7.82 7.52 0.72
C GLY A 71 8.55 8.52 -0.18
N ILE A 72 8.46 9.81 0.12
CA ILE A 72 9.24 10.86 -0.57
C ILE A 72 10.74 10.56 -0.49
N THR A 73 11.21 10.14 0.69
CA THR A 73 12.62 9.81 0.90
C THR A 73 13.05 8.61 0.04
N MET A 74 12.20 7.59 -0.06
CA MET A 74 12.43 6.41 -0.93
C MET A 74 12.50 6.79 -2.41
N GLU A 75 11.57 7.60 -2.90
CA GLU A 75 11.52 8.03 -4.31
C GLU A 75 12.83 8.71 -4.72
N PHE A 76 13.31 9.67 -3.91
CA PHE A 76 14.57 10.36 -4.20
C PHE A 76 15.81 9.47 -4.05
N GLN A 77 15.78 8.42 -3.22
CA GLN A 77 16.92 7.52 -3.07
C GLN A 77 17.28 6.78 -4.35
N PHE A 78 16.30 6.46 -5.21
CA PHE A 78 16.57 5.88 -6.53
C PHE A 78 17.44 6.81 -7.39
N GLY A 79 17.22 8.13 -7.32
CA GLY A 79 18.00 9.12 -8.08
C GLY A 79 19.37 9.45 -7.47
N MET A 80 19.52 9.34 -6.15
CA MET A 80 20.75 9.72 -5.44
C MET A 80 21.80 8.59 -5.47
N ASN A 81 21.64 7.58 -4.62
CA ASN A 81 22.67 6.56 -4.39
C ASN A 81 22.68 5.45 -5.46
N TRP A 82 21.67 5.44 -6.34
CA TRP A 82 21.47 4.42 -7.37
C TRP A 82 21.45 5.05 -8.77
N SER A 83 22.34 6.00 -9.04
CA SER A 83 22.36 6.79 -10.28
C SER A 83 22.54 5.93 -11.55
N TYR A 84 23.46 4.96 -11.53
CA TYR A 84 23.66 4.06 -12.68
C TYR A 84 22.45 3.14 -12.88
N TYR A 85 21.83 2.65 -11.80
CA TYR A 85 20.57 1.90 -11.89
C TYR A 85 19.47 2.74 -12.55
N SER A 86 19.29 3.98 -12.09
CA SER A 86 18.31 4.92 -12.66
C SER A 86 18.56 5.22 -14.14
N HIS A 87 19.82 5.32 -14.57
CA HIS A 87 20.15 5.45 -15.99
C HIS A 87 19.88 4.15 -16.78
N TYR A 88 20.32 3.02 -16.23
CA TYR A 88 20.35 1.73 -16.92
C TYR A 88 18.97 1.13 -17.15
N VAL A 89 18.00 1.34 -16.24
CA VAL A 89 16.65 0.79 -16.36
C VAL A 89 15.53 1.83 -16.31
N GLY A 90 15.87 3.13 -16.30
CA GLY A 90 14.91 4.21 -16.09
C GLY A 90 13.77 4.25 -17.11
N ASP A 91 14.00 3.77 -18.34
CA ASP A 91 12.97 3.70 -19.38
C ASP A 91 11.83 2.73 -19.02
N ILE A 92 12.14 1.65 -18.29
CA ILE A 92 11.17 0.63 -17.87
C ILE A 92 10.71 0.87 -16.43
N PHE A 93 11.65 1.02 -15.50
CA PHE A 93 11.36 1.17 -14.08
C PHE A 93 10.73 2.52 -13.74
N GLY A 94 11.12 3.59 -14.45
CA GLY A 94 10.61 4.93 -14.19
C GLY A 94 9.15 5.13 -14.62
N ALA A 95 8.68 4.42 -15.64
CA ALA A 95 7.33 4.61 -16.16
C ALA A 95 6.22 4.23 -15.15
N PRO A 96 6.25 3.06 -14.48
CA PRO A 96 5.31 2.75 -13.40
C PRO A 96 5.32 3.76 -12.26
N LEU A 97 6.50 4.21 -11.82
CA LEU A 97 6.64 5.21 -10.74
C LEU A 97 6.02 6.57 -11.14
N ALA A 98 6.20 7.00 -12.39
CA ALA A 98 5.58 8.23 -12.87
C ALA A 98 4.05 8.12 -12.94
N ILE A 99 3.53 6.98 -13.42
CA ILE A 99 2.09 6.71 -13.48
C ILE A 99 1.50 6.60 -12.07
N GLU A 100 2.21 6.00 -11.13
CA GLU A 100 1.86 5.97 -9.71
C GLU A 100 1.60 7.37 -9.17
N GLY A 101 2.54 8.29 -9.40
CA GLY A 101 2.43 9.69 -9.00
C GLY A 101 1.18 10.35 -9.57
N LEU A 102 0.96 10.21 -10.88
CA LEU A 102 -0.16 10.85 -11.60
C LEU A 102 -1.53 10.27 -11.22
N MET A 103 -1.62 8.96 -11.01
CA MET A 103 -2.90 8.25 -10.85
C MET A 103 -3.26 8.03 -9.38
N ALA A 104 -2.32 7.54 -8.57
CA ALA A 104 -2.56 7.12 -7.20
C ALA A 104 -2.28 8.25 -6.21
N PHE A 105 -1.08 8.84 -6.24
CA PHE A 105 -0.69 9.86 -5.25
C PHE A 105 -1.55 11.11 -5.33
N PHE A 106 -1.84 11.61 -6.53
CA PHE A 106 -2.75 12.75 -6.68
C PHE A 106 -4.14 12.46 -6.15
N MET A 107 -4.67 11.26 -6.42
CA MET A 107 -5.98 10.84 -5.92
C MET A 107 -5.98 10.80 -4.39
N GLU A 108 -5.02 10.10 -3.80
CA GLU A 108 -4.91 9.94 -2.36
C GLU A 108 -4.68 11.28 -1.65
N ALA A 109 -3.69 12.08 -2.07
CA ALA A 109 -3.35 13.36 -1.46
C ALA A 109 -4.49 14.40 -1.55
N THR A 110 -5.29 14.35 -2.61
CA THR A 110 -6.44 15.25 -2.77
C THR A 110 -7.63 14.79 -1.93
N PHE A 111 -8.02 13.53 -2.05
CA PHE A 111 -9.22 13.02 -1.40
C PHE A 111 -9.04 12.80 0.11
N VAL A 112 -7.83 12.56 0.60
CA VAL A 112 -7.58 12.44 2.04
C VAL A 112 -7.91 13.75 2.78
N GLY A 113 -7.58 14.90 2.19
CA GLY A 113 -7.98 16.21 2.73
C GLY A 113 -9.50 16.36 2.79
N LEU A 114 -10.19 15.99 1.72
CA LEU A 114 -11.65 15.99 1.66
C LEU A 114 -12.28 15.00 2.66
N MET A 115 -11.66 13.84 2.89
CA MET A 115 -12.13 12.83 3.85
C MET A 115 -12.10 13.35 5.30
N PHE A 116 -11.13 14.20 5.67
CA PHE A 116 -11.07 14.78 7.01
C PHE A 116 -11.96 16.00 7.17
N PHE A 117 -11.99 16.89 6.18
CA PHE A 117 -12.64 18.20 6.29
C PHE A 117 -14.04 18.26 5.64
N GLY A 118 -14.44 17.21 4.92
CA GLY A 118 -15.69 17.17 4.14
C GLY A 118 -16.93 16.77 4.93
N TRP A 119 -16.81 16.36 6.20
CA TRP A 119 -17.91 15.79 6.99
C TRP A 119 -19.19 16.63 7.08
N ASP A 120 -19.05 17.96 7.06
CA ASP A 120 -20.16 18.90 7.17
C ASP A 120 -20.39 19.71 5.87
N LYS A 121 -19.60 19.44 4.82
CA LYS A 121 -19.69 20.10 3.51
C LYS A 121 -20.18 19.19 2.39
N LEU A 122 -20.01 17.87 2.53
CA LEU A 122 -20.42 16.87 1.54
C LEU A 122 -21.72 16.18 1.99
N SER A 123 -22.48 15.68 1.03
CA SER A 123 -23.56 14.74 1.32
C SER A 123 -22.99 13.44 1.88
N ARG A 124 -23.79 12.66 2.60
CA ARG A 124 -23.35 11.36 3.15
C ARG A 124 -22.77 10.42 2.09
N VAL A 125 -23.40 10.37 0.91
CA VAL A 125 -22.91 9.57 -0.22
C VAL A 125 -21.66 10.20 -0.84
N GLY A 126 -21.61 11.53 -0.97
CA GLY A 126 -20.44 12.22 -1.50
C GLY A 126 -19.19 12.00 -0.64
N HIS A 127 -19.34 12.04 0.69
CA HIS A 127 -18.26 11.73 1.62
C HIS A 127 -17.81 10.27 1.51
N LEU A 128 -18.76 9.34 1.41
CA LEU A 128 -18.45 7.92 1.22
C LEU A 128 -17.67 7.66 -0.08
N THR A 129 -18.05 8.31 -1.17
CA THR A 129 -17.31 8.24 -2.45
C THR A 129 -15.87 8.72 -2.27
N VAL A 130 -15.67 9.84 -1.56
CA VAL A 130 -14.32 10.36 -1.24
C VAL A 130 -13.51 9.32 -0.46
N THR A 131 -14.09 8.70 0.57
CA THR A 131 -13.41 7.69 1.40
C THR A 131 -13.02 6.44 0.59
N TRP A 132 -13.89 5.99 -0.34
CA TRP A 132 -13.53 4.89 -1.24
C TRP A 132 -12.45 5.28 -2.26
N LEU A 133 -12.46 6.51 -2.77
CA LEU A 133 -11.41 7.00 -3.67
C LEU A 133 -10.04 7.08 -2.96
N VAL A 134 -10.00 7.42 -1.68
CA VAL A 134 -8.77 7.29 -0.87
C VAL A 134 -8.30 5.84 -0.85
N ALA A 135 -9.18 4.90 -0.50
CA ALA A 135 -8.80 3.50 -0.41
C ALA A 135 -8.37 2.90 -1.76
N ILE A 136 -9.05 3.25 -2.85
CA ILE A 136 -8.67 2.85 -4.22
C ILE A 136 -7.31 3.46 -4.59
N GLY A 137 -7.09 4.74 -4.30
CA GLY A 137 -5.82 5.42 -4.51
C GLY A 137 -4.65 4.71 -3.81
N SER A 138 -4.79 4.40 -2.52
CA SER A 138 -3.75 3.67 -1.77
C SER A 138 -3.44 2.31 -2.39
N ASN A 139 -4.46 1.58 -2.88
CA ASN A 139 -4.26 0.28 -3.52
C ASN A 139 -3.67 0.38 -4.93
N PHE A 140 -3.98 1.44 -5.68
CA PHE A 140 -3.32 1.71 -6.95
C PHE A 140 -1.86 2.11 -6.79
N SER A 141 -1.49 2.78 -5.71
CA SER A 141 -0.08 3.01 -5.38
C SER A 141 0.64 1.67 -5.19
N ALA A 142 0.08 0.78 -4.36
CA ALA A 142 0.63 -0.56 -4.17
C ALA A 142 0.75 -1.35 -5.49
N LEU A 143 -0.21 -1.19 -6.42
CA LEU A 143 -0.17 -1.85 -7.73
C LEU A 143 1.06 -1.39 -8.54
N TRP A 144 1.24 -0.09 -8.74
CA TRP A 144 2.31 0.42 -9.59
C TRP A 144 3.71 0.18 -9.02
N ILE A 145 3.88 0.36 -7.71
CA ILE A 145 5.18 0.11 -7.08
C ILE A 145 5.54 -1.39 -7.10
N LEU A 146 4.55 -2.28 -7.01
CA LEU A 146 4.78 -3.73 -7.09
C LEU A 146 4.92 -4.23 -8.54
N ILE A 147 4.40 -3.52 -9.53
CA ILE A 147 4.77 -3.72 -10.94
C ILE A 147 6.25 -3.42 -11.13
N ALA A 148 6.72 -2.27 -10.64
CA ALA A 148 8.14 -1.89 -10.72
C ALA A 148 9.02 -2.93 -10.01
N ASN A 149 8.65 -3.32 -8.79
CA ASN A 149 9.40 -4.31 -8.00
C ASN A 149 9.30 -5.75 -8.53
N GLY A 150 8.20 -6.12 -9.20
CA GLY A 150 8.04 -7.39 -9.89
C GLY A 150 8.94 -7.46 -11.13
N TRP A 151 9.01 -6.38 -11.90
CA TRP A 151 9.91 -6.26 -13.05
C TRP A 151 11.38 -6.38 -12.64
N MET A 152 11.79 -5.79 -11.51
CA MET A 152 13.15 -5.95 -10.97
C MET A 152 13.55 -7.41 -10.74
N GLN A 153 12.58 -8.31 -10.51
CA GLN A 153 12.84 -9.73 -10.31
C GLN A 153 12.67 -10.58 -11.58
N ASN A 154 11.78 -10.17 -12.48
CA ASN A 154 11.52 -10.86 -13.74
C ASN A 154 11.44 -9.82 -14.89
N PRO A 155 12.55 -9.48 -15.55
CA PRO A 155 12.64 -8.35 -16.45
C PRO A 155 12.08 -8.68 -17.85
N VAL A 156 10.77 -8.87 -17.95
CA VAL A 156 10.03 -9.05 -19.22
C VAL A 156 9.78 -7.70 -19.93
N GLY A 157 9.45 -7.72 -21.22
CA GLY A 157 9.12 -6.51 -21.98
C GLY A 157 10.24 -5.47 -22.11
N ALA A 158 11.51 -5.90 -22.03
CA ALA A 158 12.68 -5.03 -22.11
C ALA A 158 13.82 -5.64 -22.95
N ALA A 159 14.63 -4.80 -23.59
CA ALA A 159 15.82 -5.22 -24.34
C ALA A 159 16.98 -4.24 -24.15
N PHE A 160 18.22 -4.75 -24.15
CA PHE A 160 19.40 -3.91 -24.05
C PHE A 160 19.69 -3.21 -25.39
N ASN A 161 19.90 -1.90 -25.36
CA ASN A 161 20.32 -1.12 -26.52
C ASN A 161 21.80 -0.71 -26.39
N PRO A 162 22.72 -1.27 -27.21
CA PRO A 162 24.14 -0.94 -27.15
C PRO A 162 24.48 0.51 -27.53
N MET A 163 23.58 1.23 -28.20
CA MET A 163 23.81 2.63 -28.57
C MET A 163 23.53 3.58 -27.41
N THR A 164 22.50 3.29 -26.60
CA THR A 164 22.11 4.10 -25.45
C THR A 164 22.66 3.56 -24.13
N MET A 165 23.29 2.38 -24.15
CA MET A 165 23.92 1.71 -23.00
C MET A 165 22.97 1.48 -21.82
N ARG A 166 21.69 1.21 -22.13
CA ARG A 166 20.62 0.97 -21.16
C ARG A 166 19.62 -0.06 -21.68
N MET A 167 18.79 -0.57 -20.78
CA MET A 167 17.60 -1.34 -21.12
C MET A 167 16.50 -0.38 -21.60
N GLU A 168 15.83 -0.73 -22.69
CA GLU A 168 14.71 0.02 -23.26
C GLU A 168 13.45 -0.85 -23.29
N MET A 169 12.29 -0.21 -23.07
CA MET A 169 11.00 -0.91 -23.02
C MET A 169 10.61 -1.38 -24.43
N THR A 170 10.35 -2.67 -24.59
CA THR A 170 9.86 -3.26 -25.85
C THR A 170 8.35 -3.49 -25.80
N SER A 171 7.78 -3.77 -24.62
CA SER A 171 6.34 -4.01 -24.45
C SER A 171 5.87 -3.57 -23.06
N PHE A 172 5.12 -2.48 -23.00
CA PHE A 172 4.51 -2.00 -21.75
C PHE A 172 3.52 -3.03 -21.17
N PHE A 173 2.78 -3.73 -22.02
CA PHE A 173 1.78 -4.71 -21.60
C PHE A 173 2.44 -5.92 -20.92
N GLU A 174 3.60 -6.38 -21.39
CA GLU A 174 4.35 -7.46 -20.72
C GLU A 174 4.84 -7.04 -19.34
N VAL A 175 5.30 -5.79 -19.19
CA VAL A 175 5.71 -5.24 -17.89
C VAL A 175 4.51 -5.16 -16.93
N LEU A 176 3.37 -4.65 -17.41
CA LEU A 176 2.14 -4.49 -16.63
C LEU A 176 1.57 -5.82 -16.14
N PHE A 177 1.54 -6.83 -17.01
CA PHE A 177 0.98 -8.16 -16.73
C PHE A 177 2.05 -9.18 -16.30
N ASN A 178 3.21 -8.73 -15.83
CA ASN A 178 4.24 -9.59 -15.30
C ASN A 178 3.69 -10.46 -14.16
N GLU A 179 3.79 -11.79 -14.31
CA GLU A 179 3.25 -12.76 -13.34
C GLU A 179 3.80 -12.54 -11.92
N VAL A 180 5.09 -12.19 -11.80
CA VAL A 180 5.72 -11.90 -10.51
C VAL A 180 5.14 -10.63 -9.88
N ALA A 181 4.83 -9.62 -10.69
CA ALA A 181 4.18 -8.41 -10.20
C ALA A 181 2.77 -8.69 -9.70
N GLN A 182 2.00 -9.51 -10.41
CA GLN A 182 0.63 -9.88 -10.01
C GLN A 182 0.64 -10.66 -8.69
N ALA A 183 1.49 -11.68 -8.57
CA ALA A 183 1.64 -12.46 -7.34
C ALA A 183 2.02 -11.58 -6.14
N LYS A 184 3.02 -10.71 -6.31
CA LYS A 184 3.45 -9.75 -5.29
C LYS A 184 2.36 -8.78 -4.91
N PHE A 185 1.66 -8.20 -5.89
CA PHE A 185 0.59 -7.25 -5.65
C PHE A 185 -0.46 -7.82 -4.70
N VAL A 186 -1.04 -8.97 -5.05
CA VAL A 186 -2.14 -9.52 -4.27
C VAL A 186 -1.65 -10.02 -2.91
N HIS A 187 -0.46 -10.61 -2.83
CA HIS A 187 0.11 -11.06 -1.56
C HIS A 187 0.41 -9.91 -0.59
N THR A 188 1.13 -8.88 -1.06
CA THR A 188 1.54 -7.73 -0.23
C THR A 188 0.34 -6.89 0.21
N VAL A 189 -0.62 -6.64 -0.67
CA VAL A 189 -1.84 -5.89 -0.32
C VAL A 189 -2.67 -6.65 0.70
N SER A 190 -2.87 -7.97 0.50
CA SER A 190 -3.59 -8.82 1.46
C SER A 190 -2.89 -8.84 2.82
N ALA A 191 -1.55 -8.87 2.85
CA ALA A 191 -0.78 -8.80 4.10
C ALA A 191 -0.95 -7.45 4.80
N GLY A 192 -1.07 -6.35 4.05
CA GLY A 192 -1.43 -5.04 4.59
C GLY A 192 -2.82 -5.05 5.25
N TYR A 193 -3.79 -5.68 4.60
CA TYR A 193 -5.14 -5.81 5.15
C TYR A 193 -5.19 -6.62 6.45
N VAL A 194 -4.41 -7.71 6.53
CA VAL A 194 -4.24 -8.47 7.78
C VAL A 194 -3.63 -7.60 8.86
N THR A 195 -2.54 -6.88 8.55
CA THR A 195 -1.86 -5.99 9.50
C THR A 195 -2.81 -4.98 10.12
N ALA A 196 -3.60 -4.27 9.31
CA ALA A 196 -4.56 -3.29 9.82
C ALA A 196 -5.70 -3.95 10.61
N SER A 197 -6.16 -5.13 10.19
CA SER A 197 -7.20 -5.88 10.91
C SER A 197 -6.73 -6.28 12.31
N ILE A 198 -5.50 -6.80 12.42
CA ILE A 198 -4.88 -7.13 13.71
C ILE A 198 -4.69 -5.88 14.57
N PHE A 199 -4.30 -4.74 13.97
CA PHE A 199 -4.21 -3.47 14.68
C PHE A 199 -5.56 -3.04 15.28
N VAL A 200 -6.63 -3.04 14.48
CA VAL A 200 -7.99 -2.69 14.94
C VAL A 200 -8.47 -3.66 16.01
N LEU A 201 -8.23 -4.97 15.84
CA LEU A 201 -8.55 -5.99 16.83
C LEU A 201 -7.79 -5.77 18.14
N GLY A 202 -6.48 -5.51 18.08
CA GLY A 202 -5.65 -5.31 19.26
C GLY A 202 -6.07 -4.09 20.10
N VAL A 203 -6.27 -2.94 19.45
CA VAL A 203 -6.74 -1.72 20.11
C VAL A 203 -8.15 -1.92 20.70
N SER A 204 -9.05 -2.57 19.94
CA SER A 204 -10.42 -2.82 20.41
C SER A 204 -10.49 -3.83 21.56
N ALA A 205 -9.69 -4.90 21.51
CA ALA A 205 -9.57 -5.86 22.58
C ALA A 205 -9.04 -5.20 23.86
N TRP A 206 -8.06 -4.31 23.73
CA TRP A 206 -7.57 -3.51 24.85
C TRP A 206 -8.66 -2.62 25.46
N TYR A 207 -9.47 -1.93 24.65
CA TYR A 207 -10.62 -1.18 25.15
C TYR A 207 -11.63 -2.05 25.89
N MET A 208 -11.93 -3.24 25.39
CA MET A 208 -12.82 -4.19 26.07
C MET A 208 -12.25 -4.67 27.40
N LEU A 209 -10.97 -5.02 27.46
CA LEU A 209 -10.28 -5.43 28.71
C LEU A 209 -10.28 -4.31 29.76
N LYS A 210 -10.25 -3.05 29.33
CA LYS A 210 -10.32 -1.88 30.22
C LYS A 210 -11.74 -1.42 30.53
N GLY A 211 -12.77 -2.06 29.98
CA GLY A 211 -14.17 -1.66 30.17
C GLY A 211 -14.51 -0.30 29.54
N ARG A 212 -13.77 0.14 28.52
CA ARG A 212 -13.90 1.46 27.88
C ARG A 212 -14.48 1.33 26.48
N HIS A 213 -15.27 2.31 26.05
CA HIS A 213 -15.78 2.44 24.67
C HIS A 213 -16.35 1.11 24.09
N LEU A 214 -17.06 0.34 24.91
CA LEU A 214 -17.45 -1.04 24.58
C LEU A 214 -18.25 -1.15 23.28
N GLU A 215 -19.08 -0.15 23.00
CA GLU A 215 -19.92 -0.13 21.80
C GLU A 215 -19.11 -0.01 20.50
N LEU A 216 -18.09 0.88 20.52
CA LEU A 216 -17.12 1.06 19.44
C LEU A 216 -16.24 -0.18 19.29
N ALA A 217 -15.72 -0.69 20.40
CA ALA A 217 -14.80 -1.82 20.41
C ALA A 217 -15.45 -3.09 19.85
N ARG A 218 -16.67 -3.44 20.29
CA ARG A 218 -17.37 -4.64 19.83
C ARG A 218 -17.65 -4.63 18.33
N ARG A 219 -18.07 -3.49 17.77
CA ARG A 219 -18.34 -3.34 16.33
C ARG A 219 -17.06 -3.29 15.51
N SER A 220 -16.03 -2.62 16.02
CA SER A 220 -14.70 -2.60 15.38
C SER A 220 -14.12 -4.00 15.28
N ILE A 221 -14.25 -4.82 16.34
CA ILE A 221 -13.84 -6.23 16.32
C ILE A 221 -14.61 -7.02 15.27
N ALA A 222 -15.93 -6.87 15.18
CA ALA A 222 -16.72 -7.62 14.21
C ALA A 222 -16.29 -7.36 12.76
N VAL A 223 -16.07 -6.08 12.41
CA VAL A 223 -15.62 -5.69 11.07
C VAL A 223 -14.19 -6.17 10.81
N ALA A 224 -13.27 -5.92 11.74
CA ALA A 224 -11.86 -6.28 11.58
C ALA A 224 -11.63 -7.80 11.61
N ALA A 225 -12.40 -8.56 12.39
CA ALA A 225 -12.32 -10.02 12.39
C ALA A 225 -12.78 -10.61 11.05
N ALA A 226 -13.91 -10.14 10.51
CA ALA A 226 -14.42 -10.63 9.23
C ALA A 226 -13.45 -10.29 8.08
N PHE A 227 -13.03 -9.02 7.99
CA PHE A 227 -12.10 -8.56 6.97
C PHE A 227 -10.71 -9.20 7.11
N GLY A 228 -10.21 -9.28 8.34
CA GLY A 228 -8.92 -9.89 8.66
C GLY A 228 -8.88 -11.39 8.38
N LEU A 229 -9.97 -12.12 8.65
CA LEU A 229 -10.07 -13.54 8.32
C LEU A 229 -10.06 -13.77 6.81
N ALA A 230 -10.86 -13.02 6.05
CA ALA A 230 -10.86 -13.09 4.59
C ALA A 230 -9.48 -12.76 4.00
N SER A 231 -8.85 -11.71 4.51
CA SER A 231 -7.50 -11.29 4.10
C SER A 231 -6.44 -12.35 4.46
N SER A 232 -6.56 -13.00 5.61
CA SER A 232 -5.63 -14.06 6.03
C SER A 232 -5.71 -15.28 5.13
N PHE A 233 -6.92 -15.69 4.70
CA PHE A 233 -7.06 -16.74 3.69
C PHE A 233 -6.40 -16.35 2.36
N SER A 234 -6.60 -15.10 1.92
CA SER A 234 -5.94 -14.57 0.72
C SER A 234 -4.41 -14.67 0.83
N VAL A 235 -3.82 -14.22 1.95
CA VAL A 235 -2.36 -14.30 2.18
C VAL A 235 -1.84 -15.73 2.16
N VAL A 236 -2.52 -16.67 2.81
CA VAL A 236 -2.05 -18.07 2.90
C VAL A 236 -2.11 -18.75 1.52
N ILE A 237 -3.24 -18.62 0.82
CA ILE A 237 -3.42 -19.27 -0.49
C ILE A 237 -2.46 -18.68 -1.52
N LEU A 238 -2.37 -17.36 -1.59
CA LEU A 238 -1.50 -16.69 -2.56
C LEU A 238 -0.03 -16.79 -2.17
N GLY A 239 0.28 -16.98 -0.89
CA GLY A 239 1.63 -17.29 -0.43
C GLY A 239 2.12 -18.64 -0.94
N ASP A 240 1.26 -19.66 -0.91
CA ASP A 240 1.55 -20.98 -1.48
C ASP A 240 1.78 -20.89 -3.01
N GLU A 241 0.87 -20.21 -3.71
CA GLU A 241 0.99 -19.99 -5.16
C GLU A 241 2.26 -19.20 -5.51
N SER A 242 2.56 -18.13 -4.77
CA SER A 242 3.79 -17.35 -4.96
C SER A 242 5.05 -18.19 -4.73
N GLY A 243 5.01 -19.13 -3.77
CA GLY A 243 6.09 -20.09 -3.53
C GLY A 243 6.32 -21.02 -4.72
N TYR A 244 5.24 -21.51 -5.33
CA TYR A 244 5.31 -22.28 -6.57
C TYR A 244 5.85 -21.44 -7.73
N ASN A 245 5.34 -20.21 -7.94
CA ASN A 245 5.77 -19.31 -9.01
C ASN A 245 7.27 -18.98 -8.92
N ALA A 246 7.77 -18.71 -7.71
CA ALA A 246 9.20 -18.46 -7.47
C ALA A 246 10.07 -19.66 -7.90
N SER A 247 9.58 -20.89 -7.72
CA SER A 247 10.29 -22.10 -8.17
C SER A 247 10.42 -22.21 -9.69
N LEU A 248 9.55 -21.53 -10.46
CA LEU A 248 9.59 -21.51 -11.92
C LEU A 248 10.50 -20.41 -12.45
N ASN A 249 10.36 -19.20 -11.89
CA ASN A 249 10.93 -17.98 -12.46
C ASN A 249 12.21 -17.49 -11.77
N GLN A 250 12.53 -17.96 -10.56
CA GLN A 250 13.59 -17.40 -9.69
C GLN A 250 14.45 -18.49 -9.02
N LYS A 251 14.90 -19.48 -9.79
CA LYS A 251 15.82 -20.51 -9.31
C LYS A 251 17.20 -19.90 -9.02
N MET A 252 17.58 -19.83 -7.75
CA MET A 252 18.92 -19.39 -7.30
C MET A 252 19.87 -20.56 -7.13
#